data_AF-A0A5B0BIR0-F1
#
_entry.id   AF-A0A5B0BIR0-F1
#
_cell.length_a   1.000
_cell.length_b   1.000
_cell.length_c   1.000
_cell.angle_alpha   90.00
_cell.angle_beta   90.00
_cell.angle_gamma   90.00
#
_symmetry.space_group_name_H-M   'P 1'
#
loop_
_entity.id
_entity.type
_entity.pdbx_description
1 polymer ?
#
loop_
_entity_poly.entity_id
_entity_poly.type
_entity_poly.pdbx_seq_one_letter_code
_entity_poly.pdbx_strand_id
1 'polypeptide(L)'
;MTRVREVSGSTRSRAAAALCAGLLVAALTGCGGGEEKSAGASTAPAGTTGSAPPPVTSPPVDTPSAVETPTTEDTATASSPEPEEEPVAEDASDASALWGTRYSGTAEVSVDVYDFCASDGSRRLADSQSYSLDATLDLGRPRSAGDETEDNPFSLLFAAGDPAKSGAVSFWSSAVGTASSEDLAGNSRDPQTLLTYWDVGWADGELDARLTDPHTAQAVALNLLNWASPVVACRADLGLLPGGSPHPLAVDTTFSGQLDSSTASLTAEGDSTDSLIEFRFEFDGTAS
;
A
#
# COMPACT_ATOMS: atom_id res chain seq x y z
N MET A 1 -32.48 -46.50 23.62
CA MET A 1 -32.19 -45.36 24.53
C MET A 1 -31.34 -44.38 23.75
N THR A 2 -31.97 -43.35 23.22
CA THR A 2 -31.37 -42.42 22.24
C THR A 2 -31.11 -41.10 22.97
N ARG A 3 -29.85 -40.69 23.12
CA ARG A 3 -29.50 -39.38 23.70
C ARG A 3 -29.23 -38.38 22.58
N VAL A 4 -30.14 -37.42 22.47
CA VAL A 4 -29.97 -36.18 21.69
C VAL A 4 -29.07 -35.25 22.51
N ARG A 5 -27.99 -34.73 21.90
CA ARG A 5 -27.17 -33.65 22.46
C ARG A 5 -27.63 -32.34 21.83
N GLU A 6 -28.17 -31.45 22.67
CA GLU A 6 -28.47 -30.06 22.31
C GLU A 6 -27.17 -29.25 22.21
N VAL A 7 -27.06 -28.46 21.14
CA VAL A 7 -26.01 -27.45 20.94
C VAL A 7 -26.62 -26.11 21.36
N SER A 8 -26.12 -25.52 22.44
CA SER A 8 -26.45 -24.14 22.83
C SER A 8 -25.66 -23.17 21.96
N GLY A 9 -26.37 -22.47 21.07
CA GLY A 9 -25.85 -21.29 20.37
C GLY A 9 -25.88 -20.07 21.29
N SER A 10 -24.73 -19.42 21.46
CA SER A 10 -24.59 -18.14 22.15
C SER A 10 -24.49 -17.01 21.11
N THR A 11 -25.63 -16.47 20.70
CA THR A 11 -25.73 -15.24 19.90
C THR A 11 -25.53 -14.04 20.84
N ARG A 12 -24.35 -13.40 20.80
CA ARG A 12 -24.16 -12.08 21.42
C ARG A 12 -24.49 -10.99 20.41
N SER A 13 -25.73 -10.53 20.49
CA SER A 13 -26.19 -9.24 20.00
C SER A 13 -25.42 -8.12 20.73
N ARG A 14 -24.83 -7.19 19.99
CA ARG A 14 -24.48 -5.86 20.52
C ARG A 14 -25.24 -4.82 19.71
N ALA A 15 -26.07 -4.10 20.46
CA ALA A 15 -26.94 -3.05 20.02
C ALA A 15 -26.18 -1.76 19.69
N ALA A 16 -26.80 -1.01 18.78
CA ALA A 16 -26.45 0.33 18.34
C ALA A 16 -26.36 1.36 19.48
N ALA A 17 -25.53 2.38 19.27
CA ALA A 17 -25.73 3.72 19.82
C ALA A 17 -25.58 4.74 18.69
N ALA A 18 -26.59 5.60 18.58
CA ALA A 18 -26.76 6.61 17.55
C ALA A 18 -26.36 8.00 18.06
N LEU A 19 -26.27 8.93 17.09
CA LEU A 19 -26.46 10.39 17.17
C LEU A 19 -25.31 11.25 17.71
N CYS A 20 -24.72 12.02 16.80
CA CYS A 20 -24.76 13.49 16.90
C CYS A 20 -24.75 14.12 15.51
N ALA A 21 -25.87 14.77 15.17
CA ALA A 21 -26.05 15.60 13.99
C ALA A 21 -25.46 17.00 14.25
N GLY A 22 -24.61 17.48 13.34
CA GLY A 22 -24.08 18.84 13.33
C GLY A 22 -24.36 19.49 11.99
N LEU A 23 -25.51 20.16 11.90
CA LEU A 23 -25.92 21.05 10.81
C LEU A 23 -24.92 22.22 10.70
N LEU A 24 -24.35 22.46 9.51
CA LEU A 24 -23.82 23.80 9.19
C LEU A 24 -24.25 24.20 7.77
N VAL A 25 -25.33 24.97 7.76
CA VAL A 25 -25.83 25.74 6.62
C VAL A 25 -25.01 27.02 6.54
N ALA A 26 -24.37 27.27 5.40
CA ALA A 26 -23.94 28.60 5.00
C ALA A 26 -24.26 28.81 3.52
N ALA A 27 -25.39 29.46 3.27
CA ALA A 27 -25.68 30.15 2.03
C ALA A 27 -25.37 31.64 2.22
N LEU A 28 -24.73 32.28 1.22
CA LEU A 28 -25.19 33.52 0.58
C LEU A 28 -24.06 34.23 -0.21
N THR A 29 -24.24 34.25 -1.53
CA THR A 29 -24.19 35.41 -2.45
C THR A 29 -22.96 36.34 -2.50
N GLY A 30 -22.37 36.43 -3.70
CA GLY A 30 -21.57 37.57 -4.16
C GLY A 30 -21.62 37.71 -5.68
N CYS A 31 -22.34 38.74 -6.15
CA CYS A 31 -22.54 39.14 -7.55
C CYS A 31 -21.33 39.91 -8.12
N GLY A 32 -21.14 39.83 -9.44
CA GLY A 32 -20.39 40.77 -10.28
C GLY A 32 -19.64 40.02 -11.38
N GLY A 33 -19.92 40.14 -12.68
CA GLY A 33 -20.36 41.29 -13.45
C GLY A 33 -19.19 41.74 -14.33
N GLY A 34 -19.15 41.27 -15.58
CA GLY A 34 -18.07 41.59 -16.52
C GLY A 34 -18.23 40.91 -17.88
N GLU A 35 -19.08 41.49 -18.73
CA GLU A 35 -19.01 41.36 -20.19
C GLU A 35 -17.70 42.00 -20.68
N GLU A 36 -16.97 41.33 -21.59
CA GLU A 36 -16.48 41.98 -22.81
C GLU A 36 -16.01 40.97 -23.87
N LYS A 37 -16.22 41.39 -25.12
CA LYS A 37 -16.06 40.67 -26.38
C LYS A 37 -14.59 40.49 -26.76
N SER A 38 -14.32 39.47 -27.58
CA SER A 38 -13.80 39.61 -28.96
C SER A 38 -12.64 38.69 -29.33
N ALA A 39 -12.77 38.19 -30.57
CA ALA A 39 -11.73 37.79 -31.52
C ALA A 39 -10.82 36.59 -31.20
N GLY A 40 -10.91 35.59 -32.08
CA GLY A 40 -9.96 34.49 -32.14
C GLY A 40 -8.65 34.82 -32.87
N ALA A 41 -7.69 33.93 -32.74
CA ALA A 41 -6.84 33.41 -33.81
C ALA A 41 -5.98 32.27 -33.24
N SER A 42 -5.96 31.16 -33.96
CA SER A 42 -4.98 30.09 -33.84
C SER A 42 -3.64 30.55 -34.41
N THR A 43 -2.50 30.17 -33.80
CA THR A 43 -1.36 29.41 -34.39
C THR A 43 -0.08 29.61 -33.54
N ALA A 44 0.33 28.55 -32.81
CA ALA A 44 1.67 27.93 -32.65
C ALA A 44 2.97 28.76 -32.35
N PRO A 45 4.06 28.13 -31.87
CA PRO A 45 4.80 28.57 -30.69
C PRO A 45 6.19 29.17 -30.97
N ALA A 46 6.66 30.03 -30.06
CA ALA A 46 8.06 30.44 -29.98
C ALA A 46 8.83 29.47 -29.07
N GLY A 47 9.89 28.88 -29.61
CA GLY A 47 10.77 27.97 -28.90
C GLY A 47 11.56 28.66 -27.78
N THR A 48 11.93 27.88 -26.77
CA THR A 48 13.05 28.20 -25.89
C THR A 48 13.80 26.91 -25.61
N THR A 49 14.97 26.82 -26.21
CA THR A 49 16.05 25.89 -25.90
C THR A 49 16.59 26.17 -24.50
N GLY A 50 16.70 25.15 -23.65
CA GLY A 50 17.22 25.30 -22.28
C GLY A 50 17.84 24.01 -21.74
N SER A 51 19.11 23.82 -22.08
CA SER A 51 20.19 23.09 -21.37
C SER A 51 19.89 21.76 -20.67
N ALA A 52 20.42 20.70 -21.28
CA ALA A 52 20.73 19.44 -20.61
C ALA A 52 21.83 19.62 -19.54
N PRO A 53 21.76 18.91 -18.39
CA PRO A 53 22.86 18.83 -17.44
C PRO A 53 24.04 18.01 -18.00
N PRO A 54 25.30 18.34 -17.65
CA PRO A 54 26.48 17.66 -18.16
C PRO A 54 26.64 16.22 -17.61
N PRO A 55 27.28 15.31 -18.37
CA PRO A 55 27.57 13.96 -17.89
C PRO A 55 28.64 14.00 -16.79
N VAL A 56 28.39 13.23 -15.72
CA VAL A 56 29.37 13.00 -14.66
C VAL A 56 30.32 11.90 -15.12
N THR A 57 31.57 12.27 -15.36
CA THR A 57 32.68 11.37 -15.64
C THR A 57 33.23 10.84 -14.32
N SER A 58 33.02 9.56 -14.02
CA SER A 58 33.74 8.87 -12.94
C SER A 58 35.13 8.44 -13.41
N PRO A 59 36.20 8.67 -12.64
CA PRO A 59 37.54 8.18 -12.95
C PRO A 59 37.65 6.66 -12.72
N PRO A 60 38.58 5.98 -13.42
CA PRO A 60 38.84 4.55 -13.23
C PRO A 60 39.47 4.28 -11.86
N VAL A 61 39.01 3.23 -11.19
CA VAL A 61 39.67 2.70 -9.98
C VAL A 61 40.63 1.59 -10.42
N ASP A 62 41.88 1.79 -10.06
CA ASP A 62 43.01 0.91 -10.33
C ASP A 62 42.88 -0.45 -9.64
N THR A 63 43.15 -1.51 -10.42
CA THR A 63 43.53 -2.84 -9.95
C THR A 63 45.00 -2.85 -9.56
N PRO A 64 45.36 -3.30 -8.35
CA PRO A 64 46.67 -3.88 -8.11
C PRO A 64 46.64 -5.40 -7.93
N SER A 65 47.66 -5.98 -8.53
CA SER A 65 47.99 -7.39 -8.72
C SER A 65 48.24 -8.20 -7.45
N ALA A 66 48.15 -9.52 -7.67
CA ALA A 66 48.66 -10.61 -6.85
C ALA A 66 50.09 -10.42 -6.31
N VAL A 67 50.32 -10.89 -5.08
CA VAL A 67 51.64 -11.34 -4.58
C VAL A 67 51.45 -12.55 -3.65
N GLU A 68 52.02 -13.65 -4.12
CA GLU A 68 52.78 -14.75 -3.47
C GLU A 68 52.49 -15.25 -2.04
N THR A 69 52.35 -16.58 -2.03
CA THR A 69 52.47 -17.58 -0.95
C THR A 69 53.70 -17.40 -0.05
N PRO A 70 53.56 -17.73 1.24
CA PRO A 70 54.59 -18.55 1.88
C PRO A 70 54.01 -19.82 2.53
N THR A 71 54.70 -20.92 2.24
CA THR A 71 54.67 -22.20 2.94
C THR A 71 54.98 -22.02 4.43
N THR A 72 54.24 -22.68 5.31
CA THR A 72 54.71 -22.98 6.66
C THR A 72 54.28 -24.39 7.05
N GLU A 73 55.28 -25.18 7.43
CA GLU A 73 55.21 -26.53 7.98
C GLU A 73 54.50 -26.57 9.34
N ASP A 74 53.68 -27.62 9.49
CA ASP A 74 53.67 -28.59 10.57
C ASP A 74 53.53 -28.11 12.03
N THR A 75 52.38 -28.41 12.64
CA THR A 75 52.29 -28.91 14.03
C THR A 75 50.95 -29.64 14.19
N ALA A 76 51.00 -30.97 14.16
CA ALA A 76 49.89 -31.82 14.59
C ALA A 76 49.60 -31.60 16.09
N THR A 77 48.52 -30.88 16.38
CA THR A 77 47.90 -30.84 17.72
C THR A 77 46.61 -31.65 17.66
N ALA A 78 46.60 -32.77 18.38
CA ALA A 78 45.41 -33.58 18.59
C ALA A 78 44.43 -32.80 19.49
N SER A 79 43.42 -32.17 18.89
CA SER A 79 42.28 -31.62 19.61
C SER A 79 41.20 -32.68 19.75
N SER A 80 40.69 -32.81 20.97
CA SER A 80 39.49 -33.58 21.30
C SER A 80 38.32 -33.17 20.40
N PRO A 81 37.38 -34.08 20.07
CA PRO A 81 36.15 -33.70 19.42
C PRO A 81 35.35 -32.81 20.38
N GLU A 82 35.30 -31.52 20.04
CA GLU A 82 34.30 -30.58 20.50
C GLU A 82 32.94 -31.11 20.02
N PRO A 83 31.90 -31.16 20.86
CA PRO A 83 30.57 -31.53 20.38
C PRO A 83 30.18 -30.52 19.30
N GLU A 84 29.98 -31.02 18.07
CA GLU A 84 29.34 -30.28 17.00
C GLU A 84 27.98 -29.81 17.54
N GLU A 85 27.90 -28.54 17.93
CA GLU A 85 26.62 -27.87 18.07
C GLU A 85 26.02 -27.86 16.67
N GLU A 86 25.08 -28.77 16.45
CA GLU A 86 24.22 -28.73 15.27
C GLU A 86 23.70 -27.30 15.15
N PRO A 87 23.82 -26.65 13.98
CA PRO A 87 23.21 -25.35 13.78
C PRO A 87 21.72 -25.54 14.04
N VAL A 88 21.23 -24.94 15.13
CA VAL A 88 19.79 -24.80 15.37
C VAL A 88 19.28 -24.08 14.14
N ALA A 89 18.58 -24.82 13.27
CA ALA A 89 17.90 -24.23 12.14
C ALA A 89 17.00 -23.15 12.74
N GLU A 90 17.27 -21.89 12.43
CA GLU A 90 16.35 -20.80 12.73
C GLU A 90 15.02 -21.21 12.11
N ASP A 91 14.03 -21.49 12.96
CA ASP A 91 12.72 -21.92 12.53
C ASP A 91 12.20 -20.89 11.52
N ALA A 92 11.99 -21.34 10.27
CA ALA A 92 11.45 -20.54 9.18
C ALA A 92 10.01 -20.01 9.46
N SER A 93 9.50 -20.23 10.67
CA SER A 93 8.24 -19.69 11.17
C SER A 93 8.36 -18.26 11.69
N ASP A 94 9.57 -17.77 12.04
CA ASP A 94 9.71 -16.39 12.52
C ASP A 94 9.64 -15.39 11.37
N ALA A 95 8.70 -14.44 11.47
CA ALA A 95 8.50 -13.39 10.48
C ALA A 95 9.76 -12.54 10.25
N SER A 96 10.64 -12.47 11.24
CA SER A 96 11.91 -11.74 11.15
C SER A 96 12.84 -12.28 10.07
N ALA A 97 12.70 -13.55 9.68
CA ALA A 97 13.44 -14.15 8.57
C ALA A 97 13.09 -13.53 7.21
N LEU A 98 11.93 -12.87 7.08
CA LEU A 98 11.50 -12.21 5.85
C LEU A 98 11.94 -10.74 5.76
N TRP A 99 12.53 -10.18 6.81
CA TRP A 99 12.91 -8.77 6.83
C TRP A 99 14.02 -8.48 5.83
N GLY A 100 13.77 -7.51 4.95
CA GLY A 100 14.67 -7.12 3.87
C GLY A 100 14.43 -7.88 2.56
N THR A 101 13.49 -8.84 2.54
CA THR A 101 13.13 -9.57 1.33
C THR A 101 12.28 -8.68 0.42
N ARG A 102 12.66 -8.65 -0.85
CA ARG A 102 11.90 -8.03 -1.93
C ARG A 102 11.45 -9.11 -2.91
N TYR A 103 10.17 -9.12 -3.25
CA TYR A 103 9.62 -9.94 -4.31
C TYR A 103 9.28 -9.08 -5.51
N SER A 104 9.53 -9.59 -6.70
CA SER A 104 9.11 -8.98 -7.96
C SER A 104 8.31 -10.01 -8.75
N GLY A 105 7.27 -9.56 -9.44
CA GLY A 105 6.36 -10.46 -10.13
C GLY A 105 5.27 -9.72 -10.89
N THR A 106 4.14 -10.40 -11.07
CA THR A 106 2.99 -9.89 -11.79
C THR A 106 1.76 -9.95 -10.91
N ALA A 107 0.97 -8.88 -10.95
CA ALA A 107 -0.32 -8.78 -10.30
C ALA A 107 -1.43 -8.74 -11.35
N GLU A 108 -2.41 -9.63 -11.20
CA GLU A 108 -3.67 -9.58 -11.91
C GLU A 108 -4.68 -8.81 -11.05
N VAL A 109 -5.19 -7.69 -11.57
CA VAL A 109 -6.13 -6.80 -10.85
C VAL A 109 -7.43 -6.74 -11.62
N SER A 110 -8.52 -7.23 -11.02
CA SER A 110 -9.89 -7.08 -11.52
C SER A 110 -10.60 -5.99 -10.76
N VAL A 111 -11.25 -5.08 -11.49
CA VAL A 111 -11.92 -3.90 -10.94
C VAL A 111 -13.33 -3.83 -11.48
N ASP A 112 -14.31 -3.81 -10.58
CA ASP A 112 -15.72 -3.56 -10.86
C ASP A 112 -16.09 -2.15 -10.41
N VAL A 113 -16.57 -1.34 -11.35
CA VAL A 113 -16.92 0.06 -11.11
C VAL A 113 -18.42 0.20 -11.05
N TYR A 114 -18.88 0.89 -10.02
CA TYR A 114 -20.29 1.14 -9.76
C TYR A 114 -20.61 2.62 -9.85
N ASP A 115 -21.88 2.91 -10.15
CA ASP A 115 -22.43 4.25 -10.09
C ASP A 115 -23.83 4.26 -9.46
N PHE A 116 -24.36 5.45 -9.18
CA PHE A 116 -25.71 5.66 -8.65
C PHE A 116 -26.61 6.36 -9.68
N CYS A 117 -26.39 6.08 -10.97
CA CYS A 117 -27.04 6.79 -12.07
C CYS A 117 -28.37 6.16 -12.50
N ALA A 118 -28.80 5.08 -11.84
CA ALA A 118 -30.12 4.52 -12.01
C ALA A 118 -31.19 5.57 -11.62
N SER A 119 -32.35 5.52 -12.27
CA SER A 119 -33.42 6.52 -12.03
C SER A 119 -34.00 6.46 -10.61
N ASP A 120 -33.83 5.34 -9.91
CA ASP A 120 -34.21 5.14 -8.51
C ASP A 120 -33.06 5.43 -7.53
N GLY A 121 -31.89 5.86 -8.02
CA GLY A 121 -30.70 6.11 -7.23
C GLY A 121 -30.02 4.86 -6.68
N SER A 122 -30.35 3.66 -7.19
CA SER A 122 -29.69 2.42 -6.79
C SER A 122 -28.25 2.32 -7.32
N ARG A 123 -27.38 1.65 -6.54
CA ARG A 123 -26.03 1.27 -6.97
C ARG A 123 -26.15 0.25 -8.11
N ARG A 124 -25.49 0.50 -9.24
CA ARG A 124 -25.43 -0.44 -10.36
C ARG A 124 -23.99 -0.61 -10.85
N LEU A 125 -23.68 -1.77 -11.40
CA LEU A 125 -22.43 -2.00 -12.10
C LEU A 125 -22.42 -1.15 -13.38
N ALA A 126 -21.39 -0.33 -13.51
CA ALA A 126 -21.19 0.61 -14.62
C ALA A 126 -20.12 0.11 -15.59
N ASP A 127 -19.04 -0.50 -15.07
CA ASP A 127 -17.93 -1.02 -15.86
C ASP A 127 -17.20 -2.15 -15.11
N SER A 128 -16.44 -2.97 -15.83
CA SER A 128 -15.59 -4.02 -15.27
C SER A 128 -14.36 -4.21 -16.15
N GLN A 129 -13.17 -4.22 -15.56
CA GLN A 129 -11.92 -4.38 -16.30
C GLN A 129 -10.88 -5.18 -15.50
N SER A 130 -10.01 -5.87 -16.22
CA SER A 130 -8.88 -6.59 -15.64
C SER A 130 -7.55 -6.10 -16.22
N TYR A 131 -6.52 -6.11 -15.38
CA TYR A 131 -5.17 -5.63 -15.68
C TYR A 131 -4.15 -6.66 -15.25
N SER A 132 -3.11 -6.82 -16.06
CA SER A 132 -1.90 -7.56 -15.70
C SER A 132 -0.77 -6.55 -15.58
N LEU A 133 -0.21 -6.39 -14.38
CA LEU A 133 0.70 -5.32 -14.02
C LEU A 133 1.99 -5.86 -13.39
N ASP A 134 3.12 -5.27 -13.70
CA ASP A 134 4.35 -5.52 -12.95
C ASP A 134 4.16 -5.07 -11.50
N ALA A 135 4.59 -5.90 -10.55
CA ALA A 135 4.37 -5.67 -9.13
C ALA A 135 5.59 -6.00 -8.27
N THR A 136 5.67 -5.33 -7.14
CA THR A 136 6.73 -5.52 -6.13
C THR A 136 6.14 -5.58 -4.74
N LEU A 137 6.68 -6.48 -3.92
CA LEU A 137 6.43 -6.56 -2.49
C LEU A 137 7.75 -6.39 -1.74
N ASP A 138 7.85 -5.38 -0.90
CA ASP A 138 8.99 -5.16 0.00
C ASP A 138 8.56 -5.47 1.44
N LEU A 139 9.28 -6.39 2.09
CA LEU A 139 9.12 -6.73 3.50
C LEU A 139 10.29 -6.17 4.30
N GLY A 140 10.00 -5.54 5.43
CA GLY A 140 10.98 -4.88 6.27
C GLY A 140 10.71 -5.08 7.75
N ARG A 141 11.63 -4.57 8.57
CA ARG A 141 11.43 -4.52 10.03
C ARG A 141 10.20 -3.67 10.37
N PRO A 142 9.44 -3.98 11.44
CA PRO A 142 8.33 -3.14 11.88
C PRO A 142 8.75 -1.68 12.01
N ARG A 143 7.94 -0.76 11.49
CA ARG A 143 8.32 0.65 11.43
C ARG A 143 8.21 1.29 12.82
N SER A 144 9.10 2.22 13.13
CA SER A 144 9.05 2.99 14.38
C SER A 144 9.08 4.48 14.09
N ALA A 145 8.34 5.26 14.88
CA ALA A 145 8.34 6.71 14.85
C ALA A 145 7.96 7.27 16.22
N GLY A 146 8.75 8.23 16.70
CA GLY A 146 8.69 8.67 18.09
C GLY A 146 8.88 7.51 19.07
N ASP A 147 7.98 7.40 20.03
CA ASP A 147 7.98 6.33 21.05
C ASP A 147 7.12 5.11 20.64
N GLU A 148 6.63 5.09 19.39
CA GLU A 148 5.75 4.03 18.88
C GLU A 148 6.48 3.15 17.86
N THR A 149 6.19 1.86 17.92
CA THR A 149 6.58 0.84 16.94
C THR A 149 5.32 0.14 16.47
N GLU A 150 5.27 -0.17 15.18
CA GLU A 150 4.18 -0.90 14.56
C GLU A 150 4.07 -2.30 15.18
N ASP A 151 2.86 -2.72 15.55
CA ASP A 151 2.62 -4.03 16.17
C ASP A 151 2.68 -5.20 15.17
N ASN A 152 2.71 -4.90 13.87
CA ASN A 152 2.80 -5.90 12.81
C ASN A 152 4.14 -6.64 12.84
N PRO A 153 4.17 -7.93 12.43
CA PRO A 153 5.38 -8.75 12.44
C PRO A 153 6.47 -8.23 11.47
N PHE A 154 6.08 -7.47 10.45
CA PHE A 154 6.96 -6.79 9.51
C PHE A 154 6.26 -5.55 8.95
N SER A 155 7.05 -4.60 8.45
CA SER A 155 6.51 -3.57 7.56
C SER A 155 6.37 -4.15 6.16
N LEU A 156 5.21 -3.96 5.56
CA LEU A 156 4.89 -4.32 4.18
C LEU A 156 4.68 -3.07 3.30
N LEU A 157 5.25 -3.10 2.11
CA LEU A 157 4.94 -2.19 0.99
C LEU A 157 4.71 -3.03 -0.26
N PHE A 158 3.48 -3.00 -0.78
CA PHE A 158 3.11 -3.61 -2.05
C PHE A 158 2.78 -2.51 -3.05
N ALA A 159 3.25 -2.66 -4.29
CA ALA A 159 2.91 -1.77 -5.39
C ALA A 159 2.75 -2.57 -6.69
N ALA A 160 1.67 -2.33 -7.41
CA ALA A 160 1.41 -2.89 -8.73
C ALA A 160 1.12 -1.78 -9.74
N GLY A 161 1.83 -1.78 -10.87
CA GLY A 161 1.67 -0.83 -11.95
C GLY A 161 2.24 0.57 -11.69
N ASP A 162 2.16 1.42 -12.72
CA ASP A 162 2.50 2.84 -12.65
C ASP A 162 1.35 3.60 -11.96
N PRO A 163 1.58 4.37 -10.88
CA PRO A 163 0.54 5.15 -10.21
C PRO A 163 -0.23 6.10 -11.13
N ALA A 164 0.32 6.50 -12.27
CA ALA A 164 -0.40 7.30 -13.27
C ALA A 164 -1.32 6.48 -14.20
N LYS A 165 -1.58 5.21 -13.90
CA LYS A 165 -2.41 4.30 -14.71
C LYS A 165 -3.58 3.75 -13.90
N SER A 166 -4.67 3.46 -14.60
CA SER A 166 -5.79 2.71 -14.04
C SER A 166 -5.36 1.28 -13.71
N GLY A 167 -5.94 0.72 -12.65
CA GLY A 167 -5.61 -0.61 -12.15
C GLY A 167 -4.37 -0.65 -11.26
N ALA A 168 -3.61 0.45 -11.14
CA ALA A 168 -2.47 0.49 -10.24
C ALA A 168 -2.94 0.47 -8.78
N VAL A 169 -2.22 -0.27 -7.94
CA VAL A 169 -2.56 -0.49 -6.53
C VAL A 169 -1.33 -0.25 -5.66
N SER A 170 -1.52 0.33 -4.48
CA SER A 170 -0.47 0.40 -3.45
C SER A 170 -1.02 0.00 -2.09
N PHE A 171 -0.33 -0.91 -1.40
CA PHE A 171 -0.60 -1.23 0.00
C PHE A 171 0.59 -0.89 0.88
N TRP A 172 0.32 -0.19 1.98
CA TRP A 172 1.29 0.24 2.98
C TRP A 172 0.79 -0.18 4.34
N SER A 173 1.50 -1.11 4.98
CA SER A 173 1.25 -1.57 6.36
C SER A 173 1.22 -0.42 7.37
N SER A 174 2.20 0.47 7.27
CA SER A 174 2.32 1.69 8.07
C SER A 174 2.91 2.86 7.26
N ALA A 175 3.03 4.04 7.86
CA ALA A 175 3.83 5.17 7.41
C ALA A 175 4.15 6.12 8.56
N VAL A 176 5.08 7.05 8.36
CA VAL A 176 5.39 8.11 9.33
C VAL A 176 4.86 9.44 8.82
N GLY A 177 3.87 9.97 9.52
CA GLY A 177 3.38 11.33 9.32
C GLY A 177 4.27 12.34 10.04
N THR A 178 4.39 13.53 9.47
CA THR A 178 5.01 14.68 10.16
C THR A 178 3.94 15.67 10.56
N ALA A 179 3.91 16.02 11.84
CA ALA A 179 3.03 17.01 12.42
C ALA A 179 3.86 18.12 13.10
N SER A 180 3.19 19.19 13.51
CA SER A 180 3.83 20.24 14.33
C SER A 180 4.51 19.62 15.55
N SER A 181 5.73 20.06 15.90
CA SER A 181 6.43 19.67 17.14
C SER A 181 5.83 20.30 18.39
N GLU A 182 4.77 21.10 18.25
CA GLU A 182 4.02 21.71 19.34
C GLU A 182 2.52 21.41 19.17
N ASP A 183 1.82 21.19 20.29
CA ASP A 183 0.36 21.13 20.32
C ASP A 183 -0.27 22.53 20.22
N LEU A 184 -1.60 22.61 20.18
CA LEU A 184 -2.33 23.89 20.11
C LEU A 184 -2.16 24.77 21.37
N ALA A 185 -1.66 24.21 22.47
CA ALA A 185 -1.34 24.92 23.70
C ALA A 185 0.14 25.31 23.80
N GLY A 186 0.97 24.99 22.79
CA GLY A 186 2.40 25.28 22.76
C GLY A 186 3.27 24.29 23.54
N ASN A 187 2.73 23.13 23.94
CA ASN A 187 3.54 22.08 24.56
C ASN A 187 4.31 21.32 23.50
N SER A 188 5.59 21.03 23.75
CA SER A 188 6.39 20.19 22.86
C SER A 188 5.81 18.78 22.76
N ARG A 189 5.77 18.24 21.55
CA ARG A 189 5.39 16.86 21.23
C ARG A 189 6.32 16.31 20.15
N ASP A 190 6.38 14.99 20.03
CA ASP A 190 7.09 14.38 18.91
C ASP A 190 6.39 14.78 17.59
N PRO A 191 7.11 15.39 16.62
CA PRO A 191 6.54 15.70 15.33
C PRO A 191 6.34 14.46 14.45
N GLN A 192 6.92 13.32 14.77
CA GLN A 192 6.74 12.07 14.04
C GLN A 192 5.53 11.32 14.64
N THR A 193 4.59 10.94 13.79
CA THR A 193 3.45 10.10 14.20
C THR A 193 3.45 8.85 13.35
N LEU A 194 3.48 7.68 13.99
CA LEU A 194 3.31 6.42 13.31
C LEU A 194 1.84 6.25 12.92
N LEU A 195 1.61 5.95 11.65
CA LEU A 195 0.30 5.68 11.07
C LEU A 195 0.29 4.22 10.65
N THR A 196 -0.47 3.38 11.33
CA THR A 196 -0.60 1.94 11.03
C THR A 196 -1.94 1.69 10.36
N TYR A 197 -1.91 1.19 9.13
CA TYR A 197 -3.11 1.03 8.31
C TYR A 197 -3.68 -0.39 8.40
N TRP A 198 -2.81 -1.40 8.42
CA TRP A 198 -3.21 -2.81 8.43
C TRP A 198 -2.94 -3.46 9.77
N ASP A 199 -3.82 -4.35 10.18
CA ASP A 199 -3.56 -5.37 11.20
C ASP A 199 -3.09 -6.63 10.46
N VAL A 200 -1.85 -7.06 10.68
CA VAL A 200 -1.19 -8.15 9.94
C VAL A 200 -0.91 -9.32 10.89
N GLY A 201 -1.59 -10.43 10.63
CA GLY A 201 -1.29 -11.75 11.18
C GLY A 201 -0.25 -12.50 10.36
N TRP A 202 0.63 -13.23 11.05
CA TRP A 202 1.63 -14.10 10.46
C TRP A 202 1.74 -15.42 11.22
N ALA A 203 1.66 -16.54 10.52
CA ALA A 203 1.93 -17.86 11.08
C ALA A 203 2.38 -18.82 9.98
N ASP A 204 3.52 -19.49 10.18
CA ASP A 204 3.97 -20.63 9.36
C ASP A 204 3.96 -20.40 7.84
N GLY A 205 4.38 -19.21 7.39
CA GLY A 205 4.39 -18.88 5.95
C GLY A 205 3.10 -18.21 5.46
N GLU A 206 2.05 -18.17 6.29
CA GLU A 206 0.75 -17.60 5.95
C GLU A 206 0.61 -16.18 6.49
N LEU A 207 0.26 -15.26 5.60
CA LEU A 207 -0.09 -13.88 5.88
C LEU A 207 -1.61 -13.74 5.83
N ASP A 208 -2.19 -13.10 6.84
CA ASP A 208 -3.58 -12.64 6.83
C ASP A 208 -3.64 -11.22 7.37
N ALA A 209 -4.13 -10.27 6.57
CA ALA A 209 -4.15 -8.87 6.94
C ALA A 209 -5.48 -8.20 6.63
N ARG A 210 -5.85 -7.23 7.47
CA ARG A 210 -7.06 -6.42 7.32
C ARG A 210 -6.76 -4.94 7.45
N LEU A 211 -7.27 -4.13 6.53
CA LEU A 211 -7.17 -2.67 6.63
C LEU A 211 -8.08 -2.17 7.76
N THR A 212 -7.50 -1.52 8.76
CA THR A 212 -8.20 -1.05 9.96
C THR A 212 -8.44 0.45 9.97
N ASP A 213 -7.49 1.25 9.45
CA ASP A 213 -7.64 2.69 9.30
C ASP A 213 -6.97 3.17 7.99
N PRO A 214 -7.73 3.72 7.01
CA PRO A 214 -7.15 4.25 5.78
C PRO A 214 -6.49 5.63 5.99
N HIS A 215 -6.57 6.20 7.19
CA HIS A 215 -6.04 7.51 7.59
C HIS A 215 -6.46 8.67 6.68
N THR A 216 -7.68 8.60 6.14
CA THR A 216 -8.28 9.67 5.33
C THR A 216 -8.54 10.92 6.16
N ALA A 217 -8.84 10.79 7.45
CA ALA A 217 -9.05 11.91 8.37
C ALA A 217 -7.75 12.72 8.62
N GLN A 218 -6.60 12.05 8.58
CA GLN A 218 -5.26 12.64 8.69
C GLN A 218 -4.74 13.15 7.34
N ALA A 219 -5.50 12.96 6.25
CA ALA A 219 -5.12 13.26 4.87
C ALA A 219 -3.84 12.53 4.41
N VAL A 220 -3.57 11.33 4.96
CA VAL A 220 -2.43 10.48 4.58
C VAL A 220 -2.98 9.13 4.11
N ALA A 221 -3.72 9.11 3.00
CA ALA A 221 -4.18 7.86 2.40
C ALA A 221 -3.08 7.28 1.50
N LEU A 222 -2.55 6.11 1.86
CA LEU A 222 -1.48 5.41 1.12
C LEU A 222 -1.90 4.04 0.57
N ASN A 223 -3.01 3.52 1.09
CA ASN A 223 -3.67 2.32 0.59
C ASN A 223 -4.67 2.73 -0.49
N LEU A 224 -4.25 2.61 -1.75
CA LEU A 224 -4.90 3.26 -2.89
C LEU A 224 -5.13 2.25 -4.02
N LEU A 225 -6.27 2.40 -4.70
CA LEU A 225 -6.53 1.87 -6.02
C LEU A 225 -6.70 3.04 -6.98
N ASN A 226 -5.97 3.02 -8.09
CA ASN A 226 -5.99 4.10 -9.05
C ASN A 226 -6.94 3.78 -10.20
N TRP A 227 -7.84 4.72 -10.49
CA TRP A 227 -8.87 4.53 -11.50
C TRP A 227 -9.16 5.79 -12.30
N ALA A 228 -9.74 5.64 -13.48
CA ALA A 228 -10.23 6.76 -14.29
C ALA A 228 -11.68 7.08 -13.89
N SER A 229 -11.89 8.22 -13.24
CA SER A 229 -13.23 8.66 -12.85
C SER A 229 -13.82 9.63 -13.88
N PRO A 230 -15.15 9.62 -14.12
CA PRO A 230 -15.77 10.59 -15.01
C PRO A 230 -15.67 12.02 -14.44
N VAL A 231 -15.45 13.01 -15.31
CA VAL A 231 -15.37 14.43 -14.88
C VAL A 231 -16.70 14.89 -14.30
N VAL A 232 -17.80 14.42 -14.88
CA VAL A 232 -19.16 14.66 -14.39
C VAL A 232 -19.77 13.30 -14.06
N ALA A 233 -20.20 13.12 -12.81
CA ALA A 233 -20.87 11.91 -12.36
C ALA A 233 -21.99 11.53 -13.33
N CYS A 234 -22.12 10.23 -13.65
CA CYS A 234 -23.10 9.70 -14.60
C CYS A 234 -22.95 10.13 -16.06
N ARG A 235 -21.89 10.86 -16.42
CA ARG A 235 -21.68 11.44 -17.76
C ARG A 235 -20.25 11.21 -18.25
N ALA A 236 -19.88 9.95 -18.40
CA ALA A 236 -18.58 9.54 -18.95
C ALA A 236 -18.34 10.08 -20.38
N ASP A 237 -19.42 10.38 -21.12
CA ASP A 237 -19.38 11.02 -22.43
C ASP A 237 -18.78 12.45 -22.41
N LEU A 238 -18.79 13.11 -21.25
CA LEU A 238 -18.21 14.44 -21.06
C LEU A 238 -16.71 14.41 -20.70
N GLY A 239 -16.12 13.21 -20.73
CA GLY A 239 -14.70 12.99 -20.46
C GLY A 239 -14.45 12.31 -19.12
N LEU A 240 -13.25 11.75 -19.01
CA LEU A 240 -12.73 11.13 -17.81
C LEU A 240 -11.57 11.98 -17.29
N LEU A 241 -11.44 12.04 -15.97
CA LEU A 241 -10.18 12.41 -15.36
C LEU A 241 -9.12 11.40 -15.83
N PRO A 242 -7.88 11.86 -16.04
CA PRO A 242 -6.81 10.97 -16.48
C PRO A 242 -6.73 9.74 -15.56
N GLY A 243 -6.50 8.56 -16.16
CA GLY A 243 -6.24 7.34 -15.41
C GLY A 243 -5.13 7.58 -14.40
N GLY A 244 -5.27 7.03 -13.19
CA GLY A 244 -4.38 7.38 -12.08
C GLY A 244 -5.02 8.26 -11.00
N SER A 245 -6.34 8.47 -11.00
CA SER A 245 -6.98 9.17 -9.88
C SER A 245 -7.00 8.22 -8.68
N PRO A 246 -6.42 8.58 -7.53
CA PRO A 246 -6.31 7.68 -6.39
C PRO A 246 -7.62 7.59 -5.63
N HIS A 247 -8.09 6.36 -5.40
CA HIS A 247 -9.23 6.05 -4.54
C HIS A 247 -8.71 5.33 -3.29
N PRO A 248 -8.86 5.92 -2.09
CA PRO A 248 -8.51 5.25 -0.84
C PRO A 248 -9.37 3.99 -0.65
N LEU A 249 -8.73 2.92 -0.17
CA LEU A 249 -9.41 1.67 0.14
C LEU A 249 -10.22 1.80 1.42
N ALA A 250 -11.35 1.10 1.47
CA ALA A 250 -12.22 1.04 2.62
C ALA A 250 -11.65 0.12 3.70
N VAL A 251 -11.97 0.43 4.96
CA VAL A 251 -11.75 -0.50 6.07
C VAL A 251 -12.33 -1.87 5.72
N ASP A 252 -11.72 -2.91 6.28
CA ASP A 252 -12.08 -4.32 6.07
C ASP A 252 -11.67 -4.91 4.72
N THR A 253 -11.00 -4.13 3.87
CA THR A 253 -10.18 -4.70 2.78
C THR A 253 -9.25 -5.75 3.37
N THR A 254 -9.21 -6.93 2.75
CA THR A 254 -8.38 -8.06 3.18
C THR A 254 -7.21 -8.23 2.24
N PHE A 255 -6.10 -8.73 2.76
CA PHE A 255 -4.89 -9.05 2.02
C PHE A 255 -4.25 -10.27 2.66
N SER A 256 -4.17 -11.38 1.93
CA SER A 256 -3.80 -12.69 2.48
C SER A 256 -2.95 -13.49 1.51
N GLY A 257 -2.21 -14.47 1.99
CA GLY A 257 -1.53 -15.41 1.10
C GLY A 257 -0.35 -16.12 1.75
N GLN A 258 0.55 -16.63 0.92
CA GLN A 258 1.73 -17.39 1.33
C GLN A 258 3.00 -16.65 0.97
N LEU A 259 3.94 -16.60 1.90
CA LEU A 259 5.25 -16.00 1.75
C LEU A 259 6.30 -16.98 2.28
N ASP A 260 7.40 -17.13 1.56
CA ASP A 260 8.60 -17.78 2.06
C ASP A 260 9.85 -17.02 1.60
N SER A 261 11.04 -17.51 1.91
CA SER A 261 12.30 -16.83 1.55
C SER A 261 12.56 -16.71 0.03
N SER A 262 11.73 -17.34 -0.80
CA SER A 262 11.93 -17.46 -2.25
C SER A 262 10.73 -17.01 -3.09
N THR A 263 9.51 -17.15 -2.59
CA THR A 263 8.27 -16.88 -3.31
C THR A 263 7.23 -16.17 -2.47
N ALA A 264 6.34 -15.45 -3.16
CA ALA A 264 5.18 -14.79 -2.57
C ALA A 264 3.98 -15.04 -3.49
N SER A 265 2.87 -15.50 -2.90
CA SER A 265 1.58 -15.63 -3.58
C SER A 265 0.51 -14.98 -2.72
N LEU A 266 -0.12 -13.93 -3.23
CA LEU A 266 -0.98 -13.05 -2.44
C LEU A 266 -2.31 -12.79 -3.16
N THR A 267 -3.36 -12.61 -2.37
CA THR A 267 -4.67 -12.17 -2.81
C THR A 267 -5.16 -11.04 -1.93
N ALA A 268 -5.98 -10.17 -2.48
CA ALA A 268 -6.67 -9.11 -1.75
C ALA A 268 -8.01 -8.84 -2.42
N GLU A 269 -8.96 -8.45 -1.59
CA GLU A 269 -10.28 -8.01 -2.01
C GLU A 269 -10.75 -6.87 -1.13
N GLY A 270 -11.49 -5.95 -1.73
CA GLY A 270 -12.09 -4.85 -0.99
C GLY A 270 -12.77 -3.83 -1.88
N ASP A 271 -13.15 -2.72 -1.27
CA ASP A 271 -13.82 -1.61 -1.93
C ASP A 271 -13.03 -0.32 -1.73
N SER A 272 -13.30 0.69 -2.56
CA SER A 272 -12.96 2.07 -2.26
C SER A 272 -13.83 2.62 -1.12
N THR A 273 -13.33 3.64 -0.41
CA THR A 273 -14.05 4.31 0.69
C THR A 273 -15.41 4.92 0.29
N ASP A 274 -15.60 5.27 -0.98
CA ASP A 274 -16.87 5.75 -1.54
C ASP A 274 -17.78 4.61 -2.04
N SER A 275 -17.33 3.36 -1.94
CA SER A 275 -18.01 2.15 -2.42
C SER A 275 -18.36 2.19 -3.91
N LEU A 276 -17.64 2.99 -4.70
CA LEU A 276 -17.82 3.07 -6.15
C LEU A 276 -16.94 2.07 -6.90
N ILE A 277 -15.94 1.50 -6.24
CA ILE A 277 -15.01 0.57 -6.86
C ILE A 277 -14.86 -0.65 -5.95
N GLU A 278 -15.10 -1.83 -6.50
CA GLU A 278 -14.75 -3.12 -5.89
C GLU A 278 -13.55 -3.65 -6.66
N PHE A 279 -12.59 -4.24 -5.96
CA PHE A 279 -11.42 -4.83 -6.60
C PHE A 279 -11.08 -6.18 -6.02
N ARG A 280 -10.44 -6.98 -6.87
CA ARG A 280 -9.82 -8.26 -6.52
C ARG A 280 -8.46 -8.27 -7.15
N PHE A 281 -7.49 -8.78 -6.42
CA PHE A 281 -6.15 -8.91 -6.94
C PHE A 281 -5.56 -10.27 -6.58
N GLU A 282 -4.71 -10.76 -7.48
CA GLU A 282 -3.86 -11.93 -7.30
C GLU A 282 -2.43 -11.53 -7.70
N PHE A 283 -1.44 -11.94 -6.93
CA PHE A 283 -0.04 -11.70 -7.23
C PHE A 283 0.79 -12.93 -6.98
N ASP A 284 1.69 -13.19 -7.91
CA ASP A 284 2.75 -14.17 -7.75
C ASP A 284 4.09 -13.49 -8.03
N GLY A 285 5.03 -13.64 -7.10
CA GLY A 285 6.35 -13.04 -7.16
C GLY A 285 7.44 -13.96 -6.63
N THR A 286 8.66 -13.68 -7.08
CA THR A 286 9.88 -14.36 -6.62
C THR A 286 10.79 -13.37 -5.93
N ALA A 287 11.49 -13.83 -4.89
CA ALA A 287 12.48 -13.03 -4.18
C ALA A 287 13.61 -12.60 -5.13
N SER A 288 14.06 -11.35 -5.01
CA SER A 288 15.08 -10.71 -5.84
C SER A 288 16.31 -10.26 -5.05
#